data_AF-A0A7S1F8A5-F1
#
_entry.id   AF-A0A7S1F8A5-F1
#
_cell.length_a   1.000
_cell.length_b   1.000
_cell.length_c   1.000
_cell.angle_alpha   90.00
_cell.angle_beta   90.00
_cell.angle_gamma   90.00
#
_symmetry.space_group_name_H-M   'P 1'
#
loop_
_entity.id
_entity.type
_entity.pdbx_description
1 polymer ?
#
loop_
_entity_poly.entity_id
_entity_poly.type
_entity_poly.pdbx_seq_one_letter_code
_entity_poly.pdbx_strand_id
1 'polypeptide(L)'
;RGRNCRDVTVRLDGGEVECGFDRLTRFLRATAEVPGIVVVAHTLEFRHLARSQVTKRDNVVEIGSSLGLCTKILAQASDVVVGFDVSAAHLEESRRTFPELRFEFLDIFEEAERFRGMPESRHCSVCFLDIGGDRELQHVLDAIKILRHCLPHLRLMVVKSEQLEAAVPKGCE
;
A
#
# COMPACT_ATOMS: atom_id res chain seq x y z
N ARG A 1 3.88 -26.16 -16.44
CA ARG A 1 4.94 -25.97 -17.45
C ARG A 1 5.78 -24.76 -17.04
N GLY A 2 7.04 -25.02 -16.65
CA GLY A 2 8.16 -24.08 -16.57
C GLY A 2 8.01 -22.75 -15.82
N ARG A 3 7.99 -22.77 -14.48
CA ARG A 3 8.55 -21.62 -13.74
C ARG A 3 10.03 -21.93 -13.55
N ASN A 4 10.88 -21.22 -14.30
CA ASN A 4 12.33 -21.22 -14.09
C ASN A 4 12.58 -20.84 -12.61
N CYS A 5 12.96 -21.82 -11.79
CA CYS A 5 13.47 -21.59 -10.43
C CYS A 5 14.87 -21.01 -10.61
N ARG A 6 14.96 -19.70 -10.84
CA ARG A 6 16.24 -19.00 -10.79
C ARG A 6 16.47 -18.59 -9.36
N ASP A 7 17.67 -18.89 -8.86
CA ASP A 7 18.15 -18.29 -7.63
C ASP A 7 18.13 -16.77 -7.81
N VAL A 8 17.75 -16.09 -6.73
CA VAL A 8 17.60 -14.65 -6.66
C VAL A 8 18.60 -14.12 -5.65
N THR A 9 19.38 -13.14 -6.07
CA THR A 9 20.31 -12.43 -5.19
C THR A 9 19.51 -11.41 -4.38
N VAL A 10 19.43 -11.65 -3.08
CA VAL A 10 18.80 -10.76 -2.10
C VAL A 10 19.90 -9.95 -1.44
N ARG A 11 19.80 -8.62 -1.52
CA ARG A 11 20.71 -7.72 -0.81
C ARG A 11 20.17 -7.43 0.58
N LEU A 12 20.94 -7.77 1.60
CA LEU A 12 20.64 -7.54 3.01
C LEU A 12 21.67 -6.55 3.59
N ASP A 13 21.35 -5.94 4.74
CA ASP A 13 22.29 -5.13 5.51
C ASP A 13 23.39 -6.05 6.09
N GLY A 14 24.42 -6.31 5.29
CA GLY A 14 25.49 -7.26 5.59
C GLY A 14 26.03 -8.02 4.38
N GLY A 15 25.38 -7.94 3.20
CA GLY A 15 25.88 -8.55 1.97
C GLY A 15 24.79 -9.00 1.02
N GLU A 16 25.19 -9.80 0.03
CA GLU A 16 24.29 -10.44 -0.94
C GLU A 16 24.14 -11.93 -0.60
N VAL A 17 22.89 -12.41 -0.58
CA VAL A 17 22.55 -13.81 -0.35
C VAL A 17 21.79 -14.32 -1.56
N GLU A 18 22.29 -15.37 -2.19
CA GLU A 18 21.50 -16.11 -3.18
C GLU A 18 20.52 -17.03 -2.45
N CYS A 19 19.23 -16.92 -2.81
CA CYS A 19 18.23 -17.84 -2.33
C CYS A 19 17.35 -18.35 -3.47
N GLY A 20 16.86 -19.59 -3.34
CA GLY A 20 15.88 -20.12 -4.27
C GLY A 20 14.62 -19.23 -4.27
N PHE A 21 14.07 -18.95 -5.45
CA PHE A 21 12.85 -18.13 -5.58
C PHE A 21 11.67 -18.67 -4.74
N ASP A 22 11.61 -19.99 -4.54
CA ASP A 22 10.65 -20.68 -3.69
C ASP A 22 10.82 -20.38 -2.18
N ARG A 23 12.01 -19.92 -1.78
CA ARG A 23 12.34 -19.50 -0.41
C ARG A 23 12.09 -18.01 -0.18
N LEU A 24 11.79 -17.23 -1.22
CA LEU A 24 11.27 -15.88 -1.04
C LEU A 24 9.85 -15.95 -0.48
N THR A 25 9.71 -15.78 0.82
CA THR A 25 8.41 -15.56 1.43
C THR A 25 8.01 -14.09 1.29
N ARG A 26 6.76 -13.82 0.92
CA ARG A 26 6.19 -12.47 1.01
C ARG A 26 6.35 -11.97 2.44
N PHE A 27 6.73 -10.70 2.61
CA PHE A 27 7.49 -10.22 3.76
C PHE A 27 6.77 -10.33 5.11
N LEU A 28 5.47 -10.64 5.20
CA LEU A 28 4.77 -10.58 6.49
C LEU A 28 3.75 -11.71 6.64
N ARG A 29 3.96 -12.55 7.67
CA ARG A 29 2.89 -13.27 8.40
C ARG A 29 2.00 -12.27 9.15
N ALA A 30 1.56 -11.19 8.51
CA ALA A 30 0.64 -10.29 9.15
C ALA A 30 -0.75 -10.92 9.14
N THR A 31 -1.25 -11.21 10.33
CA THR A 31 -2.63 -11.64 10.55
C THR A 31 -3.49 -10.38 10.73
N ALA A 32 -4.81 -10.51 10.59
CA ALA A 32 -5.72 -9.40 10.89
C ALA A 32 -5.61 -8.91 12.36
N GLU A 33 -5.02 -9.72 13.26
CA GLU A 33 -4.82 -9.36 14.66
C GLU A 33 -3.69 -8.33 14.85
N VAL A 34 -2.63 -8.41 14.03
CA VAL A 34 -1.50 -7.47 14.05
C VAL A 34 -1.14 -7.12 12.60
N PRO A 35 -1.73 -6.04 12.03
CA PRO A 35 -1.39 -5.61 10.69
C PRO A 35 0.09 -5.24 10.62
N GLY A 36 0.79 -5.75 9.62
CA GLY A 36 2.15 -5.33 9.32
C GLY A 36 2.13 -3.95 8.67
N ILE A 37 2.99 -3.05 9.12
CA ILE A 37 3.16 -1.72 8.54
C ILE A 37 4.57 -1.66 7.96
N VAL A 38 4.67 -1.45 6.65
CA VAL A 38 5.94 -1.30 5.93
C VAL A 38 6.06 0.14 5.49
N VAL A 39 7.14 0.80 5.89
CA VAL A 39 7.43 2.18 5.51
C VAL A 39 8.52 2.19 4.46
N VAL A 40 8.33 2.97 3.40
CA VAL A 40 9.32 3.17 2.33
C VAL A 40 9.48 4.66 2.04
N ALA A 41 10.69 5.08 1.69
CA ALA A 41 10.97 6.47 1.37
C ALA A 41 10.50 6.84 -0.05
N HIS A 42 10.74 5.98 -1.05
CA HIS A 42 10.56 6.36 -2.45
C HIS A 42 9.51 5.56 -3.21
N THR A 43 9.08 6.16 -4.32
CA THR A 43 8.00 5.65 -5.19
C THR A 43 8.35 4.31 -5.84
N LEU A 44 9.63 4.03 -6.06
CA LEU A 44 10.07 2.79 -6.69
C LEU A 44 9.79 1.58 -5.79
N GLU A 45 10.19 1.65 -4.52
CA GLU A 45 9.94 0.62 -3.51
C GLU A 45 8.45 0.49 -3.21
N PHE A 46 7.73 1.61 -3.12
CA PHE A 46 6.27 1.62 -2.93
C PHE A 46 5.55 0.81 -4.03
N ARG A 47 5.89 1.08 -5.30
CA ARG A 47 5.33 0.34 -6.45
C ARG A 47 5.87 -1.08 -6.57
N HIS A 48 7.06 -1.36 -6.05
CA HIS A 48 7.57 -2.73 -5.98
C HIS A 48 6.72 -3.57 -5.01
N LEU A 49 6.42 -3.03 -3.82
CA LEU A 49 5.55 -3.68 -2.83
C LEU A 49 4.12 -3.86 -3.35
N ALA A 50 3.59 -2.92 -4.12
CA ALA A 50 2.31 -3.06 -4.83
C ALA A 50 2.27 -4.31 -5.71
N ARG A 51 3.38 -4.65 -6.40
CA ARG A 51 3.48 -5.85 -7.24
C ARG A 51 3.68 -7.13 -6.43
N SER A 52 4.46 -7.06 -5.35
CA SER A 52 4.99 -8.25 -4.67
C SER A 52 4.20 -8.66 -3.44
N GLN A 53 3.42 -7.77 -2.82
CA GLN A 53 2.73 -8.04 -1.54
C GLN A 53 1.21 -8.18 -1.67
N VAL A 54 0.64 -7.89 -2.85
CA VAL A 54 -0.79 -8.01 -3.15
C VAL A 54 -1.08 -9.30 -3.92
N THR A 55 -2.23 -9.90 -3.64
CA THR A 55 -2.74 -11.12 -4.26
C THR A 55 -4.19 -10.93 -4.73
N LYS A 56 -4.68 -11.89 -5.53
CA LYS A 56 -6.06 -11.89 -6.02
C LYS A 56 -7.13 -12.03 -4.94
N ARG A 57 -6.75 -12.39 -3.71
CA ARG A 57 -7.67 -12.50 -2.57
C ARG A 57 -7.76 -11.21 -1.74
N ASP A 58 -6.89 -10.24 -1.99
CA ASP A 58 -6.85 -9.02 -1.21
C ASP A 58 -7.84 -8.00 -1.76
N ASN A 59 -8.65 -7.40 -0.90
CA ASN A 59 -9.31 -6.14 -1.23
C ASN A 59 -8.37 -5.00 -0.86
N VAL A 60 -8.11 -4.13 -1.84
CA VAL A 60 -7.06 -3.11 -1.75
C VAL A 60 -7.66 -1.72 -1.78
N VAL A 61 -7.20 -0.90 -0.84
CA VAL A 61 -7.47 0.54 -0.82
C VAL A 61 -6.15 1.27 -0.98
N GLU A 62 -6.11 2.25 -1.88
CA GLU A 62 -5.02 3.21 -1.98
C GLU A 62 -5.50 4.60 -1.56
N ILE A 63 -4.80 5.24 -0.64
CA ILE A 63 -5.04 6.62 -0.19
C ILE A 63 -3.96 7.53 -0.77
N GLY A 64 -4.36 8.54 -1.54
CA GLY A 64 -3.46 9.41 -2.30
C GLY A 64 -3.05 8.81 -3.64
N SER A 65 -4.06 8.36 -4.41
CA SER A 65 -3.85 7.68 -5.70
C SER A 65 -3.20 8.56 -6.79
N SER A 66 -3.23 9.89 -6.64
CA SER A 66 -2.70 10.86 -7.59
C SER A 66 -3.19 10.57 -9.01
N LEU A 67 -2.29 10.40 -9.98
CA LEU A 67 -2.59 10.07 -11.37
C LEU A 67 -2.85 8.56 -11.61
N GLY A 68 -3.15 7.79 -10.57
CA GLY A 68 -3.61 6.39 -10.67
C GLY A 68 -2.57 5.35 -11.08
N LEU A 69 -1.30 5.72 -11.22
CA LEU A 69 -0.24 4.81 -11.71
C LEU A 69 0.00 3.62 -10.76
N CYS A 70 -0.07 3.84 -9.45
CA CYS A 70 0.08 2.77 -8.47
C CYS A 70 -1.21 1.95 -8.37
N THR A 71 -2.39 2.58 -8.41
CA THR A 71 -3.69 1.91 -8.50
C THR A 71 -3.73 0.91 -9.66
N LYS A 72 -3.23 1.30 -10.83
CA LYS A 72 -3.08 0.42 -12.00
C LYS A 72 -2.23 -0.82 -11.69
N ILE A 73 -1.10 -0.63 -10.99
CA ILE A 73 -0.22 -1.74 -10.61
C ILE A 73 -0.94 -2.68 -9.64
N LEU A 74 -1.66 -2.12 -8.65
CA LEU A 74 -2.43 -2.90 -7.69
C LEU A 74 -3.54 -3.72 -8.39
N ALA A 75 -4.22 -3.15 -9.38
CA ALA A 75 -5.26 -3.83 -10.16
C ALA A 75 -4.74 -4.97 -11.05
N GLN A 76 -3.43 -5.01 -11.34
CA GLN A 76 -2.82 -6.18 -11.98
C GLN A 76 -2.72 -7.35 -10.99
N ALA A 77 -2.59 -7.08 -9.70
CA ALA A 77 -2.36 -8.07 -8.65
C ALA A 77 -3.64 -8.51 -7.92
N SER A 78 -4.63 -7.62 -7.78
CA SER A 78 -5.94 -7.87 -7.16
C SER A 78 -7.10 -7.54 -8.11
N ASP A 79 -8.26 -8.18 -7.91
CA ASP A 79 -9.49 -7.89 -8.66
C ASP A 79 -10.36 -6.80 -7.99
N VAL A 80 -10.06 -6.45 -6.72
CA VAL A 80 -10.83 -5.45 -5.95
C VAL A 80 -9.87 -4.37 -5.47
N VAL A 81 -9.83 -3.27 -6.22
CA VAL A 81 -8.93 -2.13 -5.96
C VAL A 81 -9.70 -0.82 -6.11
N VAL A 82 -9.53 0.08 -5.15
CA VAL A 82 -10.06 1.44 -5.22
C VAL A 82 -8.98 2.44 -4.86
N GLY A 83 -8.75 3.39 -5.76
CA GLY A 83 -7.87 4.53 -5.52
C GLY A 83 -8.67 5.73 -4.98
N PHE A 84 -8.23 6.30 -3.87
CA PHE A 84 -8.81 7.50 -3.30
C PHE A 84 -7.86 8.68 -3.43
N ASP A 85 -8.40 9.86 -3.72
CA ASP A 85 -7.63 11.11 -3.73
C ASP A 85 -8.51 12.30 -3.29
N VAL A 86 -7.87 13.36 -2.81
CA VAL A 86 -8.53 14.63 -2.45
C VAL A 86 -8.54 15.63 -3.61
N SER A 87 -7.73 15.41 -4.64
CA SER A 87 -7.67 16.28 -5.82
C SER A 87 -8.68 15.82 -6.87
N ALA A 88 -9.74 16.60 -7.06
CA ALA A 88 -10.73 16.35 -8.10
C ALA A 88 -10.09 16.27 -9.50
N ALA A 89 -9.06 17.09 -9.77
CA ALA A 89 -8.33 17.07 -11.03
C ALA A 89 -7.55 15.76 -11.24
N HIS A 90 -6.94 15.21 -10.18
CA HIS A 90 -6.27 13.91 -10.25
C HIS A 90 -7.26 12.78 -10.48
N LEU A 91 -8.44 12.82 -9.84
CA LEU A 91 -9.48 11.82 -10.04
C LEU A 91 -10.04 11.85 -11.46
N GLU A 92 -10.29 13.04 -12.01
CA GLU A 92 -10.75 13.20 -13.39
C GLU A 92 -9.74 12.61 -14.38
N GLU A 93 -8.46 12.98 -14.24
CA GLU A 93 -7.40 12.47 -15.11
C GLU A 93 -7.18 10.96 -14.96
N SER A 94 -7.25 10.43 -13.74
CA SER A 94 -7.13 9.00 -13.47
C SER A 94 -8.27 8.20 -14.09
N ARG A 95 -9.52 8.68 -13.97
CA ARG A 95 -10.70 8.05 -14.58
C ARG A 95 -10.65 8.11 -16.11
N ARG A 96 -10.08 9.18 -16.68
CA ARG A 96 -9.86 9.29 -18.13
C ARG A 96 -8.77 8.31 -18.61
N THR A 97 -7.70 8.16 -17.83
CA THR A 97 -6.52 7.36 -18.19
C THR A 97 -6.74 5.86 -17.96
N PHE A 98 -7.48 5.49 -16.92
CA PHE A 98 -7.78 4.11 -16.53
C PHE A 98 -9.29 3.94 -16.29
N PRO A 99 -10.13 4.01 -17.34
CA PRO A 99 -11.59 4.01 -17.22
C PRO A 99 -12.16 2.71 -16.65
N GLU A 100 -11.39 1.62 -16.66
CA GLU A 100 -11.75 0.33 -16.07
C GLU A 100 -11.52 0.27 -14.55
N LEU A 101 -10.76 1.22 -13.99
CA LEU A 101 -10.41 1.25 -12.58
C LEU A 101 -11.31 2.21 -11.80
N ARG A 102 -11.47 1.92 -10.51
CA ARG A 102 -12.30 2.73 -9.62
C ARG A 102 -11.48 3.76 -8.88
N PHE A 103 -11.84 5.02 -9.07
CA PHE A 103 -11.29 6.15 -8.34
C PHE A 103 -12.40 6.92 -7.66
N GLU A 104 -12.20 7.30 -6.41
CA GLU A 104 -13.21 7.95 -5.57
C GLU A 104 -12.61 9.12 -4.79
N PHE A 105 -13.44 10.13 -4.52
CA PHE A 105 -13.04 11.22 -3.64
C PHE A 105 -13.14 10.78 -2.18
N LEU A 106 -12.06 11.01 -1.43
CA LEU A 106 -12.05 10.85 0.01
C LEU A 106 -10.97 11.72 0.63
N ASP A 107 -11.39 12.61 1.53
CA ASP A 107 -10.49 13.18 2.53
C ASP A 107 -10.54 12.33 3.80
N ILE A 108 -9.50 11.54 4.07
CA ILE A 108 -9.48 10.64 5.22
C ILE A 108 -9.47 11.37 6.57
N PHE A 109 -9.08 12.65 6.61
CA PHE A 109 -9.02 13.42 7.85
C PHE A 109 -10.40 13.99 8.22
N GLU A 110 -11.19 14.36 7.22
CA GLU A 110 -12.54 14.91 7.41
C GLU A 110 -13.64 13.83 7.36
N GLU A 111 -13.41 12.75 6.61
CA GLU A 111 -14.45 11.79 6.24
C GLU A 111 -14.17 10.37 6.75
N ALA A 112 -13.36 10.23 7.81
CA ALA A 112 -12.97 8.94 8.40
C ALA A 112 -14.16 8.03 8.74
N GLU A 113 -15.21 8.58 9.36
CA GLU A 113 -16.41 7.82 9.72
C GLU A 113 -17.24 7.42 8.50
N ARG A 114 -17.32 8.30 7.48
CA ARG A 114 -17.94 7.97 6.19
C ARG A 114 -17.21 6.79 5.57
N PHE A 115 -15.87 6.86 5.49
CA PHE A 115 -15.02 5.81 4.95
C PHE A 115 -15.19 4.50 5.70
N ARG A 116 -15.20 4.52 7.04
CA ARG A 116 -15.42 3.33 7.87
C ARG A 116 -16.75 2.62 7.59
N GLY A 117 -17.78 3.38 7.22
CA GLY A 117 -19.08 2.86 6.82
C GLY A 117 -19.07 2.16 5.45
N MET A 118 -18.07 2.40 4.61
CA MET A 118 -18.00 1.90 3.24
C MET A 118 -17.62 0.41 3.16
N PRO A 119 -18.14 -0.36 2.19
CA PRO A 119 -17.73 -1.74 1.93
C PRO A 119 -16.22 -1.90 1.72
N GLU A 120 -15.59 -0.93 1.06
CA GLU A 120 -14.16 -0.91 0.75
C GLU A 120 -13.34 -0.94 2.02
N SER A 121 -13.72 -0.12 3.01
CA SER A 121 -13.06 -0.08 4.31
C SER A 121 -13.28 -1.38 5.08
N ARG A 122 -14.54 -1.86 5.10
CA ARG A 122 -14.93 -3.06 5.86
C ARG A 122 -14.26 -4.34 5.38
N HIS A 123 -13.98 -4.44 4.09
CA HIS A 123 -13.40 -5.65 3.50
C HIS A 123 -11.92 -5.49 3.13
N CYS A 124 -11.35 -4.29 3.29
CA CYS A 124 -9.95 -4.02 2.99
C CYS A 124 -9.03 -4.92 3.81
N SER A 125 -8.07 -5.51 3.11
CA SER A 125 -7.02 -6.35 3.70
C SER A 125 -5.63 -5.75 3.46
N VAL A 126 -5.46 -4.94 2.41
CA VAL A 126 -4.20 -4.26 2.11
C VAL A 126 -4.45 -2.79 1.81
N CYS A 127 -3.72 -1.91 2.50
CA CYS A 127 -3.78 -0.47 2.30
C CYS A 127 -2.44 0.07 1.80
N PHE A 128 -2.48 0.92 0.77
CA PHE A 128 -1.35 1.71 0.31
C PHE A 128 -1.61 3.18 0.66
N LEU A 129 -0.66 3.83 1.33
CA LEU A 129 -0.79 5.20 1.81
C LEU A 129 0.33 6.07 1.24
N ASP A 130 -0.04 7.04 0.42
CA ASP A 130 0.86 8.04 -0.16
C ASP A 130 0.17 9.41 -0.22
N ILE A 131 0.09 10.10 0.92
CA ILE A 131 -0.50 11.45 1.01
C ILE A 131 0.53 12.55 0.66
N GLY A 132 1.47 12.25 -0.24
CA GLY A 132 2.63 13.05 -0.60
C GLY A 132 2.33 14.49 -1.02
N GLY A 133 2.38 15.39 -0.04
CA GLY A 133 2.59 16.84 -0.12
C GLY A 133 3.39 17.23 1.13
N ASP A 134 3.75 18.51 1.33
CA ASP A 134 4.47 19.08 2.50
C ASP A 134 3.77 18.80 3.85
N ARG A 135 3.64 17.53 4.21
CA ARG A 135 2.89 17.04 5.35
C ARG A 135 3.90 16.46 6.30
N GLU A 136 4.01 17.15 7.42
CA GLU A 136 4.79 16.76 8.57
C GLU A 136 4.52 15.29 8.93
N LEU A 137 5.55 14.60 9.42
CA LEU A 137 5.50 13.25 9.99
C LEU A 137 4.21 12.96 10.78
N GLN A 138 3.73 13.95 11.54
CA GLN A 138 2.51 13.88 12.32
C GLN A 138 1.26 13.53 11.48
N HIS A 139 1.08 14.14 10.31
CA HIS A 139 -0.05 13.85 9.43
C HIS A 139 -0.03 12.41 8.90
N VAL A 140 1.16 11.87 8.60
CA VAL A 140 1.30 10.46 8.20
C VAL A 140 0.95 9.54 9.35
N LEU A 141 1.42 9.83 10.56
CA LEU A 141 1.09 9.06 11.77
C LEU A 141 -0.42 9.10 12.06
N ASP A 142 -1.07 10.24 11.89
CA ASP A 142 -2.51 10.37 12.12
C ASP A 142 -3.32 9.66 11.04
N ALA A 143 -2.89 9.72 9.77
CA ALA A 143 -3.48 8.89 8.71
C ALA A 143 -3.35 7.39 9.02
N ILE A 144 -2.19 6.93 9.49
CA ILE A 144 -1.99 5.53 9.91
C ILE A 144 -2.97 5.16 11.04
N LYS A 145 -3.11 6.01 12.08
CA LYS A 145 -4.05 5.75 13.19
C LYS A 145 -5.49 5.68 12.71
N ILE A 146 -5.93 6.64 11.88
CA ILE A 146 -7.27 6.67 11.31
C ILE A 146 -7.52 5.39 10.50
N LEU A 147 -6.62 5.03 9.58
CA LEU A 147 -6.78 3.87 8.73
C LEU A 147 -6.78 2.56 9.53
N ARG A 148 -5.96 2.43 10.57
CA ARG A 148 -6.03 1.27 11.49
C ARG A 148 -7.38 1.15 12.19
N HIS A 149 -8.04 2.27 12.48
CA HIS A 149 -9.36 2.30 13.08
C HIS A 149 -10.48 1.97 12.07
N CYS A 150 -10.34 2.44 10.83
CA CYS A 150 -11.33 2.26 9.77
C CYS A 150 -11.27 0.87 9.11
N LEU A 151 -10.11 0.20 9.10
CA LEU A 151 -9.84 -1.03 8.34
C LEU A 151 -9.75 -2.26 9.27
N PRO A 152 -10.87 -2.90 9.65
CA PRO A 152 -10.90 -3.96 10.65
C PRO A 152 -10.25 -5.29 10.22
N HIS A 153 -10.01 -5.50 8.93
CA HIS A 153 -9.43 -6.73 8.38
C HIS A 153 -8.04 -6.49 7.76
N LEU A 154 -7.44 -5.34 8.06
CA LEU A 154 -6.14 -4.97 7.54
C LEU A 154 -5.10 -5.99 7.98
N ARG A 155 -4.42 -6.58 7.01
CA ARG A 155 -3.20 -7.37 7.24
C ARG A 155 -1.94 -6.59 6.88
N LEU A 156 -2.00 -5.66 5.93
CA LEU A 156 -0.80 -4.95 5.47
C LEU A 156 -1.12 -3.49 5.17
N MET A 157 -0.31 -2.59 5.71
CA MET A 157 -0.25 -1.19 5.27
C MET A 157 1.15 -0.91 4.71
N VAL A 158 1.22 -0.39 3.48
CA VAL A 158 2.46 0.14 2.91
C VAL A 158 2.36 1.65 2.91
N VAL A 159 3.32 2.32 3.53
CA VAL A 159 3.32 3.77 3.73
C VAL A 159 4.52 4.37 3.01
N LYS A 160 4.28 5.32 2.10
CA LYS A 160 5.34 6.12 1.49
C LYS A 160 5.59 7.38 2.31
N SER A 161 6.74 7.49 2.95
CA SER A 161 7.15 8.70 3.68
C SER A 161 8.65 8.68 3.97
N GLU A 162 9.38 9.65 3.42
CA GLU A 162 10.82 9.82 3.67
C GLU A 162 11.09 10.15 5.14
N GLN A 163 10.26 11.03 5.73
CA GLN A 163 10.40 11.43 7.14
C GLN A 163 10.14 10.27 8.10
N LEU A 164 9.11 9.46 7.84
CA LEU A 164 8.82 8.31 8.70
C LEU A 164 9.86 7.21 8.53
N GLU A 165 10.32 6.92 7.31
CA GLU A 165 11.39 5.93 7.10
C GLU A 165 12.66 6.33 7.85
N ALA A 166 13.05 7.61 7.80
CA ALA A 166 14.20 8.12 8.53
C ALA A 166 14.03 8.07 10.07
N ALA A 167 12.80 8.15 10.56
CA ALA A 167 12.49 8.13 11.99
C ALA A 167 12.32 6.71 12.57
N VAL A 168 12.07 5.70 11.74
CA VAL A 168 11.94 4.31 12.17
C VAL A 168 13.34 3.77 12.52
N PRO A 169 13.58 3.30 13.76
CA PRO A 169 14.86 2.71 14.13
C PRO A 169 15.18 1.53 13.22
N LYS A 170 16.35 1.55 12.57
CA LYS A 170 16.84 0.43 11.77
C LYS A 170 17.32 -0.67 12.71
N GLY A 171 16.44 -1.65 12.94
CA GLY A 171 16.71 -2.83 13.77
C GLY A 171 15.89 -2.87 15.06
N CYS A 172 14.71 -3.45 14.98
CA CYS A 172 14.07 -4.18 16.07
C CYS A 172 13.28 -5.34 15.42
N GLU A 173 13.77 -6.56 15.63
CA GLU A 173 13.06 -7.81 15.30
C GLU A 173 11.85 -8.03 16.22
#